data_AF-A0A0T5Z1U9-F1
#
_entry.id   AF-A0A0T5Z1U9-F1
#
_cell.length_a   1.000
_cell.length_b   1.000
_cell.length_c   1.000
_cell.angle_alpha   90.00
_cell.angle_beta   90.00
_cell.angle_gamma   90.00
#
_symmetry.space_group_name_H-M   'P 1'
#
loop_
_entity.id
_entity.type
_entity.pdbx_description
1 polymer ?
#
loop_
_entity_poly.entity_id
_entity_poly.type
_entity_poly.pdbx_seq_one_letter_code
_entity_poly.pdbx_strand_id
1 'polypeptide(L)' 'MMVLSAAPMAVEPMKIREIQVLETLKEGSSIYRRA' A
#
# COMPACT_ATOMS: atom_id res chain seq x y z
N MET A 1 -2.23 -9.61 -1.75
CA MET A 1 -2.73 -8.30 -2.18
C MET A 1 -2.22 -7.23 -1.21
N MET A 2 -1.89 -6.05 -1.70
CA MET A 2 -1.41 -4.94 -0.88
C MET A 2 -2.36 -3.75 -1.05
N VAL A 3 -2.70 -3.11 0.05
CA VAL A 3 -3.42 -1.85 0.09
C VAL A 3 -2.40 -0.76 0.37
N LEU A 4 -2.37 0.25 -0.50
CA LEU A 4 -1.42 1.35 -0.47
C LEU A 4 -2.14 2.65 -0.13
N SER A 5 -1.44 3.59 0.51
CA SER A 5 -1.98 4.91 0.85
C SER A 5 -2.27 5.79 -0.36
N ALA A 6 -1.68 5.47 -1.52
CA ALA A 6 -1.95 6.12 -2.80
C ALA A 6 -1.68 5.15 -3.96
N ALA A 7 -2.25 5.45 -5.13
CA ALA A 7 -2.04 4.66 -6.34
C ALA A 7 -0.67 4.98 -6.98
N PRO A 8 0.26 4.02 -7.10
CA PRO A 8 1.62 4.28 -7.63
C PRO A 8 1.65 4.83 -9.06
N MET A 9 0.62 4.50 -9.85
CA MET A 9 0.49 4.92 -11.25
C MET A 9 -0.16 6.30 -11.42
N ALA A 10 -0.67 6.90 -10.34
CA ALA A 10 -1.38 8.19 -10.38
C ALA A 10 -0.67 9.27 -9.55
N VAL A 11 0.42 8.95 -8.86
CA VAL A 11 1.25 9.92 -8.14
C VAL A 11 2.40 10.42 -9.01
N GLU A 12 2.90 11.62 -8.69
CA GLU A 12 4.15 12.11 -9.27
C GLU A 12 5.32 11.15 -8.95
N PRO A 13 6.25 10.88 -9.88
CA PRO A 13 7.33 9.92 -9.67
C PRO A 13 8.18 10.17 -8.41
N MET A 14 8.41 11.45 -8.06
CA MET A 14 9.17 11.82 -6.88
C MET A 14 8.48 11.42 -5.56
N LYS A 15 7.14 11.35 -5.56
CA LYS A 15 6.31 11.02 -4.39
C LYS A 15 6.09 9.52 -4.21
N ILE A 16 6.52 8.67 -5.15
CA ILE A 16 6.37 7.20 -5.05
C ILE A 16 6.99 6.66 -3.75
N ARG A 17 8.11 7.23 -3.30
CA ARG A 17 8.79 6.82 -2.05
C ARG A 17 8.01 7.14 -0.79
N GLU A 18 7.01 8.02 -0.88
CA GLU A 18 6.15 8.42 0.24
C GLU A 18 4.93 7.50 0.37
N ILE A 19 4.66 6.64 -0.62
CA ILE A 19 3.55 5.68 -0.57
C ILE A 19 3.80 4.67 0.53
N GLN A 20 2.80 4.52 1.39
CA GLN A 20 2.85 3.63 2.54
C GLN A 20 1.98 2.41 2.29
N VAL A 21 2.44 1.25 2.79
CA VAL A 21 1.59 0.05 2.87
C VAL A 21 0.66 0.21 4.06
N LEU A 22 -0.64 0.08 3.82
CA LEU A 22 -1.69 0.14 4.84
C LEU A 22 -2.10 -1.25 5.30
N GLU A 23 -2.24 -2.18 4.36
CA GLU A 23 -2.64 -3.54 4.67
C GLU A 23 -2.03 -4.53 3.68
N THR A 24 -1.65 -5.71 4.19
CA THR A 24 -1.22 -6.84 3.37
C THR A 24 -2.14 -8.01 3.63
N LEU A 25 -2.76 -8.51 2.56
CA LEU A 25 -3.64 -9.67 2.56
C LEU A 25 -2.91 -10.86 1.92
N LYS A 26 -2.91 -12.00 2.60
CA LYS A 26 -2.43 -13.30 2.09
C LYS A 26 -3.56 -14.32 2.24
N GLU A 27 -3.89 -15.03 1.17
CA GLU A 27 -4.96 -16.06 1.16
C GLU A 27 -6.30 -15.54 1.72
N GLY A 28 -6.64 -14.28 1.42
CA GLY A 28 -7.87 -13.63 1.90
C GLY A 28 -7.81 -13.13 3.35
N SER A 29 -6.74 -13.41 4.09
CA SER A 29 -6.57 -12.98 5.49
C SER A 29 -5.57 -11.83 5.61
N SER A 30 -5.85 -10.88 6.51
CA SER A 30 -4.94 -9.78 6.81
C SER A 30 -3.77 -10.28 7.65
N ILE A 31 -2.55 -10.11 7.14
CA ILE A 31 -1.31 -10.49 7.83
C ILE A 31 -0.53 -9.29 8.35
N TYR A 32 -0.85 -8.09 7.86
CA TYR A 32 -0.29 -6.84 8.30
C TYR A 32 -1.34 -5.74 8.14
N ARG A 33 -1.52 -4.94 9.17
CA ARG A 33 -2.33 -3.72 9.14
C ARG A 33 -1.60 -2.63 9.90
N ARG A 34 -1.48 -1.46 9.29
CA ARG A 34 -0.95 -0.27 9.95
C ARG A 34 -2.01 0.29 10.91
N ALA A 35 -1.61 0.49 12.17
CA ALA A 35 -2.45 1.05 13.24
C ALA A 35 -2.65 2.57 13.08
#